data_AF-A0A3M2BAS0-F1
#
_entry.id   AF-A0A3M2BAS0-F1
#
_cell.length_a   1.000
_cell.length_b   1.000
_cell.length_c   1.000
_cell.angle_alpha   90.00
_cell.angle_beta   90.00
_cell.angle_gamma   90.00
#
_symmetry.space_group_name_H-M   'P 1'
#
loop_
_entity.id
_entity.type
_entity.pdbx_description
1 polymer ?
#
loop_
_entity_poly.entity_id
_entity_poly.type
_entity_poly.pdbx_seq_one_letter_code
_entity_poly.pdbx_strand_id
1 'polypeptide(L)'
;MNLMLAKVDIFFRQGMRALIVGLFFSIVPIQAGATPPSAGQADHDVAVMQQFVEPQAGSETQRVSDKSRHRILFFMGFALLIFILLTAGLGVAMVIYKKTVFAAHMLFAGLSVTLAIAHAVAAVVWFFPF
;
A
#
# COMPACT_ATOMS: atom_id res chain seq x y z
N MET A 1 -11.95 -12.58 -37.36
CA MET A 1 -11.64 -12.83 -35.93
C MET A 1 -10.21 -12.39 -35.57
N ASN A 2 -9.75 -11.21 -36.03
CA ASN A 2 -8.37 -10.70 -35.78
C ASN A 2 -8.29 -9.21 -35.44
N LEU A 3 -9.41 -8.47 -35.42
CA LEU A 3 -9.39 -7.01 -35.25
C LEU A 3 -9.58 -6.54 -33.79
N MET A 4 -10.21 -7.38 -32.95
CA MET A 4 -10.47 -7.05 -31.54
C MET A 4 -9.26 -7.27 -30.63
N LEU A 5 -8.37 -8.21 -30.97
CA LEU A 5 -7.15 -8.48 -30.19
C LEU A 5 -6.11 -7.36 -30.33
N ALA A 6 -5.96 -6.77 -31.52
CA ALA A 6 -4.99 -5.70 -31.76
C ALA A 6 -5.30 -4.38 -31.02
N LYS A 7 -6.57 -4.10 -30.71
CA LYS A 7 -6.97 -2.89 -29.96
C LYS A 7 -6.63 -2.97 -28.47
N VAL A 8 -6.59 -4.17 -27.90
CA VAL A 8 -6.31 -4.39 -26.46
C VAL A 8 -4.82 -4.21 -26.16
N ASP A 9 -3.93 -4.66 -27.04
CA ASP A 9 -2.48 -4.47 -26.91
C ASP A 9 -2.02 -3.01 -27.00
N ILE A 10 -2.71 -2.20 -27.81
CA ILE A 10 -2.38 -0.77 -27.99
C ILE A 10 -2.75 0.04 -26.75
N PHE A 11 -3.91 -0.25 -26.12
CA PHE A 11 -4.33 0.40 -24.88
C PHE A 11 -3.41 0.05 -23.70
N PHE A 12 -2.95 -1.21 -23.64
CA PHE A 12 -2.03 -1.67 -22.60
C PHE A 12 -0.62 -1.06 -22.73
N ARG A 13 -0.10 -0.92 -23.96
CA ARG A 13 1.20 -0.26 -24.22
C ARG A 13 1.17 1.26 -24.01
N GLN A 14 0.05 1.94 -24.24
CA GLN A 14 -0.04 3.39 -24.03
C GLN A 14 -0.20 3.79 -22.56
N GLY A 15 -0.90 3.00 -21.74
CA GLY A 15 -1.01 3.24 -20.29
C GLY A 15 0.33 3.07 -19.56
N MET A 16 1.17 2.11 -19.99
CA MET A 16 2.45 1.80 -19.35
C MET A 16 3.53 2.86 -19.62
N ARG A 17 3.43 3.65 -20.71
CA ARG A 17 4.37 4.75 -21.01
C ARG A 17 4.02 6.05 -20.29
N ALA A 18 2.75 6.28 -19.97
CA ALA A 18 2.31 7.43 -19.18
C ALA A 18 2.76 7.34 -17.71
N LEU A 19 2.87 6.12 -17.16
CA LEU A 19 3.30 5.87 -15.78
C LEU A 19 4.82 6.07 -15.56
N ILE A 20 5.64 5.89 -16.61
CA ILE A 20 7.10 6.06 -16.54
C ILE A 20 7.51 7.54 -16.64
N VAL A 21 6.76 8.37 -17.38
CA VAL A 21 7.05 9.81 -17.52
C VAL A 21 6.59 10.61 -16.29
N GLY A 22 5.54 10.15 -15.58
CA GLY A 22 5.07 10.80 -14.36
C GLY A 22 5.99 10.63 -13.14
N LEU A 23 6.84 9.60 -13.11
CA LEU A 23 7.70 9.31 -11.95
C LEU A 23 9.01 10.13 -11.95
N PHE A 24 9.37 10.78 -13.06
CA PHE A 24 10.67 11.46 -13.22
C PHE A 24 10.66 12.97 -12.91
N PHE A 25 9.51 13.58 -12.64
CA PHE A 25 9.40 15.06 -12.53
C PHE A 25 9.41 15.61 -11.09
N SER A 26 9.60 14.79 -10.06
CA SER A 26 9.49 15.23 -8.65
C SER A 26 10.82 15.37 -7.90
N ILE A 27 11.97 15.39 -8.58
CA ILE A 27 13.28 15.48 -7.92
C ILE A 27 14.07 16.68 -8.45
N VAL A 28 13.67 17.89 -8.04
CA VAL A 28 14.52 19.09 -8.13
C VAL A 28 14.75 19.60 -6.71
N PRO A 29 15.95 19.44 -6.12
CA PRO A 29 16.27 20.08 -4.87
C PRO A 29 16.61 21.56 -5.13
N ILE A 30 15.82 22.46 -4.54
CA ILE A 30 16.13 23.89 -4.43
C ILE A 30 17.19 24.03 -3.33
N GLN A 31 18.41 24.44 -3.69
CA GLN A 31 19.45 24.80 -2.71
C GLN A 31 19.12 26.16 -2.08
N ALA A 32 18.89 26.18 -0.77
CA ALA A 32 18.83 27.39 0.03
C ALA A 32 20.23 27.72 0.57
N GLY A 33 20.70 28.95 0.31
CA GLY A 33 22.00 29.44 0.80
C GLY A 33 21.99 29.64 2.31
N ALA A 34 23.06 29.19 2.97
CA ALA A 34 23.26 29.33 4.41
C ALA A 34 24.26 30.45 4.74
N THR A 35 23.84 31.38 5.60
CA THR A 35 24.72 32.30 6.36
C THR A 35 25.08 31.69 7.72
N PRO A 36 26.34 31.77 8.20
CA PRO A 36 26.77 31.10 9.43
C PRO A 36 26.36 31.85 10.71
N PRO A 37 25.99 31.15 11.80
CA PRO A 37 25.71 31.77 13.11
C PRO A 37 26.97 31.91 13.98
N SER A 38 26.96 32.95 14.85
CA SER A 38 28.03 33.32 15.79
C SER A 38 28.23 32.31 16.94
N ALA A 39 29.51 32.14 17.33
CA ALA A 39 30.06 31.09 18.20
C ALA A 39 29.69 31.14 19.71
N GLY A 40 28.60 31.80 20.11
CA GLY A 40 28.18 31.92 21.52
C GLY A 40 26.89 31.17 21.90
N GLN A 41 26.14 30.67 20.91
CA GLN A 41 24.86 29.97 21.09
C GLN A 41 25.00 28.42 21.10
N ALA A 42 26.17 27.93 20.70
CA ALA A 42 26.39 26.54 20.34
C ALA A 42 26.17 25.56 21.50
N ASP A 43 26.61 25.87 22.73
CA ASP A 43 26.51 24.91 23.84
C ASP A 43 25.07 24.71 24.36
N HIS A 44 24.25 25.77 24.36
CA HIS A 44 22.83 25.67 24.71
C HIS A 44 21.99 25.08 23.56
N ASP A 45 22.32 25.41 22.31
CA ASP A 45 21.65 24.86 21.14
C ASP A 45 21.97 23.38 20.93
N VAL A 46 23.19 22.93 21.26
CA VAL A 46 23.59 21.51 21.18
C VAL A 46 22.85 20.66 22.23
N ALA A 47 22.60 21.19 23.42
CA ALA A 47 21.81 20.51 24.45
C ALA A 47 20.33 20.34 24.06
N VAL A 48 19.74 21.37 23.43
CA VAL A 48 18.36 21.30 22.91
C VAL A 48 18.29 20.39 21.68
N MET A 49 19.27 20.44 20.79
CA MET A 49 19.39 19.53 19.64
C MET A 49 19.52 18.07 20.10
N GLN A 50 20.29 17.78 21.15
CA GLN A 50 20.42 16.42 21.69
C GLN A 50 19.10 15.89 22.27
N GLN A 51 18.28 16.75 22.87
CA GLN A 51 16.96 16.38 23.39
C GLN A 51 15.93 16.05 22.29
N PHE A 52 16.15 16.53 21.05
CA PHE A 52 15.39 16.13 19.86
C PHE A 52 16.00 14.92 19.13
N VAL A 53 17.30 14.67 19.31
CA VAL A 53 18.05 13.57 18.69
C VAL A 53 18.00 12.30 19.54
N GLU A 54 17.72 12.40 20.84
CA GLU A 54 17.47 11.22 21.66
C GLU A 54 16.25 10.50 21.10
N PRO A 55 16.44 9.34 20.43
CA PRO A 55 15.32 8.57 19.94
C PRO A 55 14.62 8.12 21.20
N GLN A 56 13.43 8.66 21.49
CA GLN A 56 12.54 8.07 22.49
C GLN A 56 12.40 6.60 22.12
N ALA A 57 13.16 5.76 22.81
CA ALA A 57 13.23 4.33 22.55
C ALA A 57 11.83 3.78 22.81
N GLY A 58 11.06 3.58 21.73
CA GLY A 58 9.73 3.01 21.74
C GLY A 58 8.77 3.68 22.73
N SER A 59 8.45 4.95 22.50
CA SER A 59 7.41 5.63 23.28
C SER A 59 6.10 4.82 23.21
N GLU A 60 5.42 4.67 24.35
CA GLU A 60 4.17 3.93 24.51
C GLU A 60 3.13 4.21 23.40
N THR A 61 3.14 5.43 22.85
CA THR A 61 2.35 5.86 21.70
C THR A 61 2.56 4.99 20.45
N GLN A 62 3.78 4.56 20.16
CA GLN A 62 4.07 3.67 19.03
C GLN A 62 3.52 2.25 19.28
N ARG A 63 3.60 1.74 20.52
CA ARG A 63 2.99 0.45 20.90
C ARG A 63 1.46 0.47 20.83
N VAL A 64 0.82 1.59 21.20
CA VAL A 64 -0.64 1.77 21.04
C VAL A 64 -1.01 1.84 19.55
N SER A 65 -0.17 2.44 18.71
CA SER A 65 -0.34 2.46 17.25
C SER A 65 -0.26 1.05 16.65
N ASP A 66 0.70 0.24 17.11
CA ASP A 66 0.90 -1.12 16.60
C ASP A 66 -0.27 -2.04 16.92
N LYS A 67 -0.87 -1.93 18.11
CA LYS A 67 -2.08 -2.68 18.47
C LYS A 67 -3.26 -2.34 17.56
N SER A 68 -3.36 -1.08 17.14
CA SER A 68 -4.41 -0.64 16.19
C SER A 68 -4.15 -1.14 14.77
N ARG A 69 -2.90 -1.07 14.29
CA ARG A 69 -2.48 -1.59 12.98
C ARG A 69 -2.73 -3.09 12.85
N HIS A 70 -2.36 -3.88 13.87
CA HIS A 70 -2.65 -5.31 13.93
C HIS A 70 -4.14 -5.61 13.87
N ARG A 71 -4.97 -4.84 14.59
CA ARG A 71 -6.41 -5.02 14.59
C ARG A 71 -7.01 -4.75 13.21
N ILE A 72 -6.58 -3.69 12.53
CA ILE A 72 -7.04 -3.35 11.18
C ILE A 72 -6.63 -4.46 10.20
N LEU A 73 -5.37 -4.91 10.24
CA LEU A 73 -4.91 -6.01 9.40
C LEU A 73 -5.68 -7.30 9.68
N PHE A 74 -5.97 -7.62 10.93
CA PHE A 74 -6.77 -8.78 11.30
C PHE A 74 -8.19 -8.74 10.70
N PHE A 75 -8.92 -7.63 10.87
CA PHE A 75 -10.26 -7.52 10.29
C PHE A 75 -10.25 -7.50 8.76
N MET A 76 -9.24 -6.89 8.14
CA MET A 76 -9.07 -6.89 6.69
C MET A 76 -8.77 -8.29 6.16
N GLY A 77 -7.91 -9.06 6.85
CA GLY A 77 -7.63 -10.45 6.52
C GLY A 77 -8.83 -11.37 6.76
N PHE A 78 -9.63 -11.11 7.80
CA PHE A 78 -10.87 -11.83 8.05
C PHE A 78 -11.91 -11.59 6.94
N ALA A 79 -12.08 -10.34 6.49
CA ALA A 79 -12.93 -10.02 5.35
C ALA A 79 -12.46 -10.76 4.08
N LEU A 80 -11.15 -10.80 3.83
CA LEU A 80 -10.54 -11.55 2.74
C LEU A 80 -10.88 -13.05 2.83
N LEU A 81 -10.77 -13.65 4.01
CA LEU A 81 -11.12 -15.05 4.23
C LEU A 81 -12.60 -15.32 3.88
N ILE A 82 -13.52 -14.44 4.29
CA ILE A 82 -14.94 -14.55 3.93
C ILE A 82 -15.14 -14.49 2.41
N PHE A 83 -14.50 -13.54 1.72
CA PHE A 83 -14.58 -13.44 0.27
C PHE A 83 -14.04 -14.69 -0.44
N ILE A 84 -12.95 -15.28 0.05
CA ILE A 84 -12.41 -16.54 -0.49
C ILE A 84 -13.38 -17.69 -0.28
N LEU A 85 -13.98 -17.84 0.91
CA LEU A 85 -14.96 -18.90 1.15
C LEU A 85 -16.21 -18.74 0.26
N LEU A 86 -16.70 -17.51 0.10
CA LEU A 86 -17.82 -17.23 -0.80
C LEU A 86 -17.46 -17.58 -2.25
N THR A 87 -16.34 -17.08 -2.77
CA THR A 87 -15.92 -17.35 -4.16
C THR A 87 -15.69 -18.82 -4.41
N ALA A 88 -15.05 -19.54 -3.49
CA ALA A 88 -14.86 -20.98 -3.56
C ALA A 88 -16.20 -21.72 -3.54
N GLY A 89 -17.12 -21.36 -2.64
CA GLY A 89 -18.47 -21.92 -2.58
C GLY A 89 -19.26 -21.69 -3.87
N LEU A 90 -19.23 -20.48 -4.42
CA LEU A 90 -19.82 -20.18 -5.73
C LEU A 90 -19.14 -20.99 -6.86
N GLY A 91 -17.82 -21.16 -6.81
CA GLY A 91 -17.07 -21.96 -7.78
C GLY A 91 -17.50 -23.42 -7.76
N VAL A 92 -17.60 -24.03 -6.58
CA VAL A 92 -18.11 -25.39 -6.40
C VAL A 92 -19.57 -25.49 -6.87
N ALA A 93 -20.40 -24.51 -6.53
CA ALA A 93 -21.80 -24.48 -6.96
C ALA A 93 -21.96 -24.40 -8.49
N MET A 94 -21.06 -23.71 -9.21
CA MET A 94 -21.08 -23.70 -10.68
C MET A 94 -20.81 -25.08 -11.27
N VAL A 95 -19.90 -25.84 -10.67
CA VAL A 95 -19.56 -27.20 -11.14
C VAL A 95 -20.71 -28.17 -10.90
N ILE A 96 -21.36 -28.10 -9.73
CA ILE A 96 -22.42 -29.03 -9.33
C ILE A 96 -23.77 -28.68 -9.98
N TYR A 97 -24.21 -27.42 -9.88
CA TYR A 97 -25.57 -27.02 -10.27
C TYR A 97 -25.67 -26.60 -11.74
N LYS A 98 -24.57 -26.53 -12.49
CA LYS A 98 -24.49 -26.04 -13.88
C LYS A 98 -25.15 -24.67 -14.11
N LYS A 99 -25.42 -23.92 -13.04
CA LYS A 99 -26.10 -22.63 -13.06
C LYS A 99 -25.08 -21.52 -13.24
N THR A 100 -25.41 -20.51 -14.05
CA THR A 100 -24.54 -19.37 -14.39
C THR A 100 -24.45 -18.36 -13.24
N VAL A 101 -23.91 -18.76 -12.09
CA VAL A 101 -23.46 -17.81 -11.05
C VAL A 101 -22.06 -17.26 -11.36
N PHE A 102 -21.61 -17.42 -12.61
CA PHE A 102 -20.32 -16.99 -13.13
C PHE A 102 -20.05 -15.50 -12.89
N ALA A 103 -21.03 -14.63 -13.17
CA ALA A 103 -20.85 -13.19 -12.98
C ALA A 103 -20.62 -12.82 -11.50
N ALA A 104 -21.38 -13.43 -10.59
CA ALA A 104 -21.20 -13.23 -9.15
C ALA A 104 -19.84 -13.77 -8.68
N HIS A 105 -19.45 -14.98 -9.13
CA HIS A 105 -18.15 -15.56 -8.80
C HIS A 105 -16.99 -14.69 -9.29
N MET A 106 -17.03 -14.21 -10.54
CA MET A 106 -16.00 -13.34 -11.11
C MET A 106 -15.89 -12.00 -10.37
N LEU A 107 -17.02 -11.40 -9.98
CA LEU A 107 -17.02 -10.15 -9.22
C LEU A 107 -16.39 -10.34 -7.83
N PHE A 108 -16.82 -11.36 -7.09
CA PHE A 108 -16.25 -11.64 -5.78
C PHE A 108 -14.79 -12.07 -5.85
N ALA A 109 -14.38 -12.79 -6.90
CA ALA A 109 -12.99 -13.17 -7.14
C ALA A 109 -12.12 -11.93 -7.38
N GLY A 110 -12.57 -11.00 -8.23
CA GLY A 110 -11.88 -9.73 -8.46
C GLY A 110 -11.71 -8.92 -7.18
N LEU A 111 -12.78 -8.75 -6.38
CA LEU A 111 -12.73 -8.04 -5.10
C LEU A 111 -11.81 -8.72 -4.08
N SER A 112 -11.78 -10.06 -4.04
CA SER A 112 -10.89 -10.81 -3.15
C SER A 112 -9.42 -10.57 -3.49
N VAL A 113 -9.08 -10.50 -4.78
CA VAL A 113 -7.71 -10.28 -5.24
C VAL A 113 -7.25 -8.85 -4.96
N THR A 114 -8.09 -7.84 -5.22
CA THR A 114 -7.73 -6.45 -4.91
C THR A 114 -7.56 -6.23 -3.41
N LEU A 115 -8.45 -6.80 -2.58
CA LEU A 115 -8.32 -6.76 -1.13
C LEU A 115 -7.08 -7.52 -0.63
N ALA A 116 -6.72 -8.64 -1.25
CA ALA A 116 -5.51 -9.39 -0.94
C ALA A 116 -4.23 -8.59 -1.21
N ILE A 117 -4.18 -7.87 -2.33
CA ILE A 117 -3.06 -6.99 -2.65
C ILE A 117 -2.98 -5.85 -1.62
N ALA A 118 -4.09 -5.16 -1.36
CA ALA A 118 -4.13 -4.09 -0.37
C ALA A 118 -3.70 -4.59 1.03
N HIS A 119 -4.15 -5.79 1.42
CA HIS A 119 -3.77 -6.43 2.67
C HIS A 119 -2.28 -6.76 2.74
N ALA A 120 -1.73 -7.35 1.68
CA ALA A 120 -0.31 -7.68 1.61
C ALA A 120 0.56 -6.41 1.68
N VAL A 121 0.22 -5.37 0.91
CA VAL A 121 0.95 -4.08 0.92
C VAL A 121 0.88 -3.43 2.30
N ALA A 122 -0.30 -3.36 2.91
CA ALA A 122 -0.46 -2.79 4.26
C ALA A 122 0.36 -3.57 5.30
N ALA A 123 0.41 -4.90 5.21
CA ALA A 123 1.22 -5.73 6.09
C ALA A 123 2.73 -5.43 5.93
N VAL A 124 3.22 -5.32 4.70
CA VAL A 124 4.63 -4.99 4.43
C VAL A 124 4.96 -3.57 4.92
N VAL A 125 4.16 -2.58 4.54
CA VAL A 125 4.42 -1.17 4.86
C VAL A 125 4.34 -0.89 6.37
N TRP A 126 3.44 -1.55 7.10
CA TRP A 126 3.30 -1.31 8.54
C TRP A 126 4.25 -2.14 9.41
N PHE A 127 4.68 -3.33 8.98
CA PHE A 127 5.52 -4.22 9.80
C PHE A 127 6.96 -4.35 9.35
N PHE A 128 7.30 -3.92 8.13
CA PHE A 128 8.66 -3.84 7.63
C PHE A 128 9.00 -2.41 7.18
N PRO A 129 8.97 -1.41 8.09
CA PRO A 129 9.53 -0.11 7.81
C PRO A 129 11.07 -0.23 7.73
N PHE A 130 11.61 -0.04 6.54
CA PHE A 130 13.04 0.02 6.26
C PHE A 130 13.64 1.36 6.67
#